data_AF-A0A8H4L4C3-F1
#
_entry.id   AF-A0A8H4L4C3-F1
#
_cell.length_a   1.000
_cell.length_b   1.000
_cell.length_c   1.000
_cell.angle_alpha   90.00
_cell.angle_beta   90.00
_cell.angle_gamma   90.00
#
_symmetry.space_group_name_H-M   'P 1'
#
loop_
_entity.id
_entity.type
_entity.pdbx_description
1 polymer ?
#
loop_
_entity_poly.entity_id
_entity_poly.type
_entity_poly.pdbx_seq_one_letter_code
_entity_poly.pdbx_strand_id
1 'polypeptide(L)'
;MKFISLLYLALPALSLAQTSTPAPEPDLSVCEEEAGGYARYCARCEPKCAAYREKESYAQCLYSVFTSVNYNDSQCWQHGGNDCANKAVDIVCGTS
;
A
#
# COMPACT_ATOMS: atom_id res chain seq x y z
N MET A 1 -49.01 -40.16 21.47
CA MET A 1 -48.23 -39.59 20.34
C MET A 1 -47.57 -38.30 20.80
N LYS A 2 -46.28 -38.14 20.45
CA LYS A 2 -45.50 -36.89 20.29
C LYS A 2 -45.43 -35.89 21.45
N PHE A 3 -44.36 -35.99 22.25
CA PHE A 3 -43.76 -34.87 22.98
C PHE A 3 -42.34 -34.68 22.44
N ILE A 4 -42.09 -33.59 21.72
CA ILE A 4 -40.74 -33.15 21.36
C ILE A 4 -40.60 -31.74 21.93
N SER A 5 -39.96 -31.65 23.09
CA SER A 5 -39.54 -30.39 23.69
C SER A 5 -38.33 -29.86 22.93
N LEU A 6 -38.51 -28.74 22.23
CA LEU A 6 -37.43 -27.97 21.63
C LEU A 6 -36.92 -26.96 22.67
N LEU A 7 -35.82 -27.30 23.36
CA LEU A 7 -35.03 -26.35 24.12
C LEU A 7 -34.20 -25.52 23.14
N TYR A 8 -34.68 -24.33 22.79
CA TYR A 8 -33.89 -23.31 22.11
C TYR A 8 -32.93 -22.68 23.13
N LEU A 9 -31.64 -22.96 22.98
CA LEU A 9 -30.57 -22.21 23.64
C LEU A 9 -30.47 -20.85 22.96
N ALA A 10 -31.05 -19.82 23.60
CA ALA A 10 -30.81 -18.44 23.24
C ALA A 10 -29.39 -18.05 23.66
N LEU A 11 -28.44 -18.06 22.72
CA LEU A 11 -27.15 -17.38 22.92
C LEU A 11 -27.40 -15.87 22.82
N PRO A 12 -26.93 -15.05 23.79
CA PRO A 12 -26.90 -13.61 23.60
C PRO A 12 -25.87 -13.30 22.50
N ALA A 13 -26.35 -12.86 21.35
CA ALA A 13 -25.50 -12.28 20.32
C ALA A 13 -24.95 -10.95 20.86
N LEU A 14 -23.78 -10.99 21.51
CA LEU A 14 -22.97 -9.81 21.76
C LEU A 14 -22.46 -9.31 20.41
N SER A 15 -23.24 -8.45 19.76
CA SER A 15 -22.78 -7.67 18.62
C SER A 15 -21.77 -6.66 19.15
N LEU A 16 -20.48 -7.02 19.11
CA LEU A 16 -19.40 -6.05 19.27
C LEU A 16 -19.48 -5.14 18.05
N ALA A 17 -20.10 -3.97 18.21
CA ALA A 17 -19.91 -2.85 17.31
C ALA A 17 -18.42 -2.51 17.33
N GLN A 18 -17.69 -3.04 16.35
CA GLN A 18 -16.31 -2.64 16.10
C GLN A 18 -16.38 -1.20 15.58
N THR A 19 -16.30 -0.24 16.49
CA THR A 19 -15.97 1.14 16.14
C THR A 19 -14.67 1.06 15.36
N SER A 20 -14.77 1.17 14.05
CA SER A 20 -13.63 1.19 13.15
C SER A 20 -12.99 2.54 13.37
N THR A 21 -12.09 2.63 14.34
CA THR A 21 -11.20 3.78 14.44
C THR A 21 -10.53 3.89 13.07
N PRO A 22 -10.61 5.04 12.37
CA PRO A 22 -9.90 5.23 11.13
C PRO A 22 -8.44 4.87 11.39
N ALA A 23 -7.88 3.95 10.61
CA ALA A 23 -6.45 3.69 10.67
C ALA A 23 -5.74 5.02 10.41
N PRO A 24 -4.71 5.38 11.18
CA PRO A 24 -3.91 6.56 10.89
C PRO A 24 -3.48 6.53 9.42
N GLU A 25 -3.61 7.66 8.72
CA GLU A 25 -3.03 7.78 7.39
C GLU A 25 -1.53 7.43 7.48
N PRO A 26 -1.00 6.64 6.54
CA PRO A 26 0.42 6.28 6.57
C PRO A 26 1.23 7.57 6.45
N ASP A 27 2.20 7.76 7.35
CA ASP A 27 3.18 8.83 7.22
C ASP A 27 4.07 8.53 6.01
N LEU A 28 3.92 9.36 4.97
CA LEU A 28 4.65 9.23 3.72
C LEU A 28 5.93 10.06 3.68
N SER A 29 6.28 10.78 4.76
CA SER A 29 7.45 11.68 4.78
C SER A 29 8.76 11.00 4.36
N VAL A 30 9.03 9.81 4.91
CA VAL A 30 10.21 8.99 4.52
C VAL A 30 10.15 8.62 3.05
N CYS A 31 8.97 8.30 2.52
CA CYS A 31 8.82 8.04 1.10
C CYS A 31 9.10 9.28 0.27
N GLU A 32 8.56 10.44 0.65
CA GLU A 32 8.73 11.69 -0.09
C GLU A 32 10.21 12.11 -0.15
N GLU A 33 10.95 11.91 0.94
CA GLU A 33 12.39 12.13 1.01
C GLU A 33 13.16 11.20 0.05
N GLU A 34 12.89 9.90 0.10
CA GLU A 34 13.58 8.90 -0.74
C GLU A 34 13.15 8.95 -2.21
N ALA A 35 11.92 9.37 -2.50
CA ALA A 35 11.36 9.42 -3.84
C ALA A 35 11.86 10.62 -4.65
N GLY A 36 12.29 11.70 -3.98
CA GLY A 36 12.71 12.94 -4.62
C GLY A 36 11.69 13.46 -5.64
N GLY A 37 12.09 13.54 -6.92
CA GLY A 37 11.22 14.01 -8.02
C GLY A 37 9.95 13.16 -8.25
N TYR A 38 9.85 11.99 -7.62
CA TYR A 38 8.72 11.07 -7.71
C TYR A 38 7.81 11.09 -6.47
N ALA A 39 7.98 12.02 -5.52
CA ALA A 39 7.24 12.09 -4.25
C ALA A 39 5.70 11.98 -4.42
N ARG A 40 5.14 12.56 -5.49
CA ARG A 40 3.71 12.46 -5.82
C ARG A 40 3.18 11.03 -6.02
N TYR A 41 4.07 10.05 -6.20
CA TYR A 41 3.74 8.64 -6.37
C TYR A 41 3.88 7.83 -5.08
N CYS A 42 4.20 8.46 -3.94
CA CYS A 42 4.45 7.76 -2.70
C CYS A 42 3.30 6.90 -2.21
N ALA A 43 2.06 7.41 -2.20
CA ALA A 43 0.89 6.64 -1.79
C ALA A 43 0.71 5.34 -2.59
N ARG A 44 1.24 5.31 -3.82
CA ARG A 44 1.12 4.20 -4.76
C ARG A 44 2.30 3.23 -4.68
N CYS A 45 3.50 3.73 -4.41
CA CYS A 45 4.72 2.93 -4.34
C CYS A 45 5.04 2.41 -2.94
N GLU A 46 4.65 3.14 -1.89
CA GLU A 46 4.91 2.77 -0.50
C GLU A 46 4.41 1.36 -0.13
N PRO A 47 3.25 0.88 -0.59
CA PRO A 47 2.78 -0.47 -0.27
C PRO A 47 3.74 -1.59 -0.69
N LYS A 48 4.65 -1.36 -1.65
CA LYS A 48 5.71 -2.32 -2.00
C LYS A 48 6.69 -2.58 -0.86
N CYS A 49 6.80 -1.62 0.07
CA CYS A 49 7.70 -1.63 1.21
C CYS A 49 6.98 -1.79 2.55
N ALA A 50 5.67 -2.04 2.56
CA ALA A 50 4.87 -2.14 3.79
C ALA A 50 5.41 -3.17 4.81
N ALA A 51 6.01 -4.28 4.34
CA ALA A 51 6.62 -5.30 5.20
C ALA A 51 7.87 -4.82 5.96
N TYR A 52 8.37 -3.63 5.63
CA TYR A 52 9.55 -3.02 6.22
C TYR A 52 9.24 -1.74 7.00
N ARG A 53 7.98 -1.28 7.05
CA ARG A 53 7.60 0.05 7.59
C ARG A 53 8.12 0.34 9.01
N GLU A 54 8.25 -0.69 9.85
CA GLU A 54 8.76 -0.60 11.22
C GLU A 54 10.25 -0.99 11.35
N LYS A 55 10.97 -1.12 10.24
CA LYS A 55 12.37 -1.57 10.18
C LYS A 55 13.25 -0.45 9.66
N GLU A 56 14.51 -0.45 10.07
CA GLU A 56 15.54 0.47 9.55
C GLU A 56 15.74 0.34 8.03
N SER A 57 15.40 -0.81 7.45
CA SER A 57 15.46 -1.05 6.01
C SER A 57 14.30 -0.46 5.20
N TYR A 58 13.34 0.23 5.83
CA TYR A 58 12.22 0.85 5.15
C TYR A 58 12.66 1.88 4.11
N ALA A 59 13.48 2.85 4.52
CA ALA A 59 14.03 3.88 3.64
C ALA A 59 14.81 3.24 2.49
N GLN A 60 15.63 2.23 2.77
CA GLN A 60 16.39 1.51 1.75
C GLN A 60 15.49 0.76 0.74
N CYS A 61 14.36 0.22 1.20
CA CYS A 61 13.35 -0.37 0.30
C CYS A 61 12.76 0.70 -0.63
N LEU A 62 12.34 1.85 -0.08
CA LEU A 62 11.78 2.96 -0.85
C LEU A 62 12.79 3.51 -1.85
N TYR A 63 14.02 3.75 -1.42
CA TYR A 63 15.14 4.15 -2.28
C TYR A 63 15.32 3.16 -3.46
N SER A 64 15.29 1.86 -3.20
CA SER A 64 15.42 0.82 -4.23
C SER A 64 14.24 0.85 -5.21
N VAL A 65 13.02 1.07 -4.72
CA VAL A 65 11.82 1.19 -5.56
C VAL A 65 11.96 2.41 -6.48
N PHE A 66 12.27 3.59 -5.95
CA PHE A 66 12.37 4.81 -6.74
C PHE A 66 13.61 4.87 -7.64
N THR A 67 14.70 4.18 -7.27
CA THR A 67 15.82 3.95 -8.18
C THR A 67 15.38 3.12 -9.39
N SER A 68 14.54 2.10 -9.18
CA SER A 68 13.98 1.30 -10.27
C SER A 68 13.02 2.11 -11.14
N VAL A 69 12.19 2.98 -10.54
CA VAL A 69 11.34 3.91 -11.30
C VAL A 69 12.21 4.83 -12.15
N ASN A 70 13.23 5.45 -11.56
CA ASN A 70 14.11 6.37 -12.26
C ASN A 70 14.85 5.69 -13.44
N TYR A 71 15.26 4.44 -13.26
CA TYR A 71 15.84 3.65 -14.35
C TYR A 71 14.86 3.49 -15.51
N ASN A 72 13.62 3.07 -15.25
CA ASN A 72 12.61 2.88 -16.29
C ASN A 72 12.19 4.20 -16.95
N ASP A 73 12.05 5.28 -16.18
CA ASP A 73 11.76 6.63 -16.70
C ASP A 73 12.88 7.07 -17.67
N SER A 74 14.13 6.93 -17.23
CA SER A 74 15.32 7.24 -18.04
C SER A 74 15.39 6.40 -19.32
N GLN A 75 15.08 5.11 -19.27
CA GLN A 75 15.04 4.25 -20.46
C GLN A 75 13.94 4.72 -21.43
N CYS A 76 12.75 5.03 -20.93
CA CYS A 76 11.66 5.53 -21.75
C CYS A 76 12.05 6.83 -22.47
N TRP A 77 12.65 7.80 -21.78
CA TRP A 77 13.14 9.04 -22.41
C TRP A 77 14.21 8.80 -23.47
N GLN A 78 15.16 7.89 -23.21
CA GLN A 78 16.22 7.55 -24.16
C GLN A 78 15.68 6.95 -25.47
N HIS A 79 14.50 6.35 -25.44
CA HIS A 79 13.84 5.77 -26.62
C HIS A 79 12.75 6.68 -27.21
N GLY A 80 12.73 7.96 -26.86
CA GLY A 80 11.76 8.93 -27.39
C GLY A 80 10.33 8.70 -26.91
N GLY A 81 10.18 8.07 -25.74
CA GLY A 81 8.89 7.81 -25.13
C GLY A 81 8.19 9.09 -24.65
N ASN A 82 6.92 8.92 -24.28
CA ASN A 82 6.10 9.95 -23.66
C ASN A 82 5.60 9.45 -22.31
N ASP A 83 5.22 10.38 -21.43
CA ASP A 83 4.63 10.07 -20.13
C ASP A 83 5.46 9.07 -19.31
N CYS A 84 6.78 9.20 -19.41
CA CYS A 84 7.73 8.18 -18.96
C CYS A 84 7.70 7.95 -17.45
N ALA A 85 7.50 9.00 -16.66
CA ALA A 85 7.34 8.88 -15.21
C ALA A 85 6.14 8.00 -14.82
N ASN A 86 4.95 8.25 -15.39
CA ASN A 86 3.77 7.44 -15.07
C ASN A 86 3.95 5.99 -15.50
N LYS A 87 4.47 5.74 -16.71
CA LYS A 87 4.76 4.39 -17.21
C LYS A 87 5.78 3.66 -16.34
N ALA A 88 6.84 4.33 -15.92
CA ALA A 88 7.85 3.77 -15.05
C ALA A 88 7.27 3.37 -13.69
N VAL A 89 6.42 4.22 -13.11
CA VAL A 89 5.70 3.92 -11.87
C VAL A 89 4.70 2.77 -12.10
N ASP A 90 4.03 2.68 -13.25
CA ASP A 90 3.13 1.55 -13.56
C ASP A 90 3.89 0.22 -13.56
N ILE A 91 5.08 0.20 -14.14
CA ILE A 91 5.94 -0.98 -14.21
C ILE A 91 6.38 -1.43 -12.81
N VAL A 92 6.84 -0.50 -11.97
CA VAL A 92 7.45 -0.84 -10.68
C VAL A 92 6.41 -0.98 -9.57
N CYS A 93 5.55 0.02 -9.44
CA CYS A 93 4.59 0.15 -8.35
C CYS A 93 3.22 -0.45 -8.68
N GLY A 94 2.95 -0.76 -9.95
CA GLY A 94 1.63 -1.20 -10.42
C GLY A 94 0.71 -0.02 -10.72
N THR A 95 -0.40 -0.29 -11.39
CA THR A 95 -1.48 0.67 -11.64
C THR A 95 -2.31 0.86 -10.37
N SER A 96 -2.73 2.08 -10.07
CA SER A 96 -3.66 2.40 -8.99
C SER A 96 -5.07 1.92 -9.27
#